data_AF-W3WQ34-F1
#
_entry.id   AF-W3WQ34-F1
#
_cell.length_a   1.000
_cell.length_b   1.000
_cell.length_c   1.000
_cell.angle_alpha   90.00
_cell.angle_beta   90.00
_cell.angle_gamma   90.00
#
_symmetry.space_group_name_H-M   'P 1'
#
loop_
_entity.id
_entity.type
_entity.pdbx_description
1 polymer ?
#
loop_
_entity_poly.entity_id
_entity_poly.type
_entity_poly.pdbx_seq_one_letter_code
_entity_poly.pdbx_strand_id
1 'polypeptide(L)'
;MDITPIVIAIISLVASITVAGFGAYLNYSTVERKARREAEQLLQKYRDPLLFAAEDLQSRLWGIFHTDVLSFSGRSVHHDDALYIYTAFVLGQFLAWTHILRSQTQLLPFSLEEDQRLQKFLITLHNIQGVLLLSGTTESTAFTLWRGNQMAIGEFMTEVRDSEKMCMGFHDFTKIWKGASNDAHDDLHYWFDPVVVGLKTLAEKGPDVAEGNKLRRLQHLLVDLIEVLDPQKRRLQKGPIGPCGAASDCPCTRCRPLVHEPKAKKLGGRSSWWTKNSEIV
;
A
#
# COMPACT_ATOMS: atom_id res chain seq x y z
N MET A 1 23.65 -11.71 -70.51
CA MET A 1 22.72 -11.88 -69.37
C MET A 1 22.84 -10.64 -68.52
N ASP A 2 21.77 -9.86 -68.40
CA ASP A 2 21.81 -8.59 -67.68
C ASP A 2 21.79 -8.81 -66.17
N ILE A 3 22.86 -8.39 -65.50
CA ILE A 3 23.11 -8.60 -64.06
C ILE A 3 22.38 -7.52 -63.21
N THR A 4 21.97 -6.42 -63.84
CA THR A 4 21.29 -5.27 -63.22
C THR A 4 20.02 -5.61 -62.44
N PRO A 5 19.06 -6.43 -62.91
CA PRO A 5 17.85 -6.74 -62.14
C PRO A 5 18.13 -7.55 -60.86
N ILE A 6 19.15 -8.42 -60.87
CA ILE A 6 19.53 -9.23 -59.71
C ILE A 6 20.12 -8.32 -58.62
N VAL A 7 20.95 -7.36 -58.99
CA VAL A 7 21.56 -6.40 -58.05
C VAL A 7 20.49 -5.52 -57.41
N ILE A 8 19.52 -5.02 -58.19
CA ILE A 8 18.42 -4.19 -57.67
C ILE A 8 17.53 -5.00 -56.70
N ALA A 9 17.26 -6.26 -57.01
CA ALA A 9 16.47 -7.14 -56.14
C ALA A 9 17.15 -7.39 -54.79
N ILE A 10 18.47 -7.62 -54.78
CA ILE A 10 19.25 -7.83 -53.54
C ILE A 10 19.26 -6.57 -52.68
N ILE A 11 19.49 -5.40 -53.29
CA ILE A 11 19.49 -4.12 -52.57
C ILE A 11 18.11 -3.86 -51.95
N SER A 12 17.03 -4.14 -52.69
CA SER A 12 15.65 -3.96 -52.21
C SER A 12 15.31 -4.91 -51.05
N LEU A 13 15.81 -6.16 -51.10
CA LEU A 13 15.63 -7.14 -50.02
C LEU A 13 16.35 -6.69 -48.73
N VAL A 14 17.62 -6.25 -48.85
CA VAL A 14 18.42 -5.79 -47.72
C VAL A 14 17.83 -4.53 -47.08
N ALA A 15 17.35 -3.58 -47.90
CA ALA A 15 16.64 -2.40 -47.41
C ALA A 15 15.35 -2.76 -46.66
N SER A 16 14.59 -3.76 -47.16
CA SER A 16 13.35 -4.20 -46.52
C SER A 16 13.60 -4.87 -45.16
N ILE A 17 14.62 -5.71 -45.05
CA ILE A 17 14.99 -6.38 -43.79
C ILE A 17 15.47 -5.37 -42.73
N THR A 18 16.28 -4.39 -43.14
CA THR A 18 16.78 -3.36 -42.22
C THR A 18 15.67 -2.43 -41.73
N VAL A 19 14.75 -2.01 -42.60
CA VAL A 19 13.59 -1.20 -42.22
C VAL A 19 12.66 -1.98 -41.28
N ALA A 20 12.41 -3.26 -41.57
CA ALA A 20 11.59 -4.12 -40.70
C ALA A 20 12.22 -4.33 -39.32
N GLY A 21 13.54 -4.58 -39.26
CA GLY A 21 14.27 -4.73 -38.01
C GLY A 21 14.28 -3.45 -37.17
N PHE A 22 14.51 -2.30 -37.82
CA PHE A 22 14.48 -1.00 -37.14
C PHE A 22 13.06 -0.65 -36.67
N GLY A 23 12.04 -0.94 -37.48
CA GLY A 23 10.64 -0.78 -37.12
C GLY A 23 10.26 -1.64 -35.91
N ALA A 24 10.65 -2.91 -35.88
CA ALA A 24 10.40 -3.81 -34.75
C ALA A 24 11.09 -3.32 -33.46
N TYR A 25 12.34 -2.85 -33.55
CA TYR A 25 13.07 -2.30 -32.41
C TYR A 25 12.41 -1.04 -31.84
N LEU A 26 12.03 -0.10 -32.73
CA LEU A 26 11.31 1.10 -32.30
C LEU A 26 9.97 0.75 -31.68
N ASN A 27 9.20 -0.17 -32.28
CA ASN A 27 7.89 -0.56 -31.78
C ASN A 27 7.98 -1.29 -30.42
N TYR A 28 9.01 -2.10 -30.21
CA TYR A 28 9.28 -2.72 -28.92
C TYR A 28 9.55 -1.65 -27.84
N SER A 29 10.41 -0.68 -28.13
CA SER A 29 10.74 0.40 -27.18
C SER A 29 9.58 1.37 -26.90
N THR A 30 8.68 1.58 -27.87
CA THR A 30 7.51 2.45 -27.68
C THR A 30 6.42 1.77 -26.86
N VAL A 31 6.25 0.45 -27.01
CA VAL A 31 5.29 -0.34 -26.21
C VAL A 31 5.67 -0.33 -24.73
N GLU A 32 6.94 -0.57 -24.38
CA GLU A 32 7.41 -0.50 -22.99
C GLU A 32 7.19 0.90 -22.38
N ARG A 33 7.55 1.96 -23.12
CA ARG A 33 7.35 3.34 -22.68
C ARG A 33 5.88 3.71 -22.52
N LYS A 34 5.02 3.21 -23.40
CA LYS A 34 3.57 3.45 -23.35
C LYS A 34 2.97 2.76 -22.13
N ALA A 35 3.31 1.48 -21.91
CA ALA A 35 2.88 0.74 -20.74
C ALA A 35 3.34 1.40 -19.42
N ARG A 36 4.57 1.94 -19.38
CA ARG A 36 5.07 2.72 -18.23
C ARG A 36 4.30 4.02 -17.99
N ARG A 37 3.93 4.75 -19.04
CA ARG A 37 3.14 5.99 -18.90
C ARG A 37 1.72 5.71 -18.42
N GLU A 38 1.10 4.66 -18.94
CA GLU A 38 -0.26 4.24 -18.53
C GLU A 38 -0.26 3.79 -17.06
N ALA A 39 0.75 3.02 -16.66
CA ALA A 39 1.05 2.67 -15.28
C ALA A 39 1.16 3.89 -14.34
N GLU A 40 2.00 4.86 -14.70
CA GLU A 40 2.21 6.08 -13.92
C GLU A 40 0.94 6.93 -13.84
N GLN A 41 0.15 6.99 -14.92
CA GLN A 41 -1.15 7.69 -14.95
C GLN A 41 -2.18 7.01 -14.05
N LEU A 42 -2.27 5.68 -14.07
CA LEU A 42 -3.15 4.92 -13.18
C LEU A 42 -2.76 5.11 -11.71
N LEU A 43 -1.46 5.05 -11.41
CA LEU A 43 -0.94 5.33 -10.07
C LEU A 43 -1.30 6.75 -9.63
N GLN A 44 -1.12 7.75 -10.49
CA GLN A 44 -1.51 9.13 -10.18
C GLN A 44 -3.02 9.25 -9.93
N LYS A 45 -3.85 8.56 -10.70
CA LYS A 45 -5.31 8.56 -10.56
C LYS A 45 -5.77 8.00 -9.21
N TYR A 46 -5.22 6.88 -8.78
CA TYR A 46 -5.65 6.19 -7.54
C TYR A 46 -4.81 6.54 -6.31
N ARG A 47 -3.74 7.32 -6.47
CA ARG A 47 -2.88 7.78 -5.36
C ARG A 47 -3.64 8.59 -4.33
N ASP A 48 -4.47 9.54 -4.74
CA ASP A 48 -5.21 10.41 -3.83
C ASP A 48 -6.30 9.66 -3.05
N PRO A 49 -7.17 8.87 -3.70
CA PRO A 49 -8.12 8.05 -2.98
C PRO A 49 -7.47 7.11 -1.96
N LEU A 50 -6.35 6.47 -2.32
CA LEU A 50 -5.61 5.59 -1.39
C LEU A 50 -4.97 6.38 -0.24
N LEU A 51 -4.46 7.58 -0.51
CA LEU A 51 -3.89 8.46 0.52
C LEU A 51 -4.93 8.85 1.56
N PHE A 52 -6.12 9.28 1.15
CA PHE A 52 -7.21 9.63 2.07
C PHE A 52 -7.70 8.42 2.85
N ALA A 53 -7.87 7.26 2.21
CA ALA A 53 -8.27 6.05 2.92
C ALA A 53 -7.21 5.57 3.94
N ALA A 54 -5.92 5.75 3.63
CA ALA A 54 -4.84 5.46 4.58
C ALA A 54 -4.84 6.43 5.77
N GLU A 55 -5.11 7.72 5.53
CA GLU A 55 -5.28 8.73 6.59
C GLU A 55 -6.48 8.42 7.49
N ASP A 56 -7.65 8.14 6.91
CA ASP A 56 -8.87 7.83 7.65
C ASP A 56 -8.66 6.61 8.57
N LEU A 57 -8.07 5.54 8.03
CA LEU A 57 -7.76 4.34 8.81
C LEU A 57 -6.69 4.61 9.88
N GLN A 58 -5.61 5.32 9.54
CA GLN A 58 -4.55 5.67 10.51
C GLN A 58 -5.11 6.51 11.66
N SER A 59 -5.92 7.52 11.35
CA SER A 59 -6.55 8.43 12.32
C SER A 59 -7.50 7.66 13.21
N ARG A 60 -8.28 6.73 12.64
CA ARG A 60 -9.18 5.87 13.38
C ARG A 60 -8.42 4.99 14.38
N LEU A 61 -7.35 4.34 13.93
CA LEU A 61 -6.50 3.53 14.80
C LEU A 61 -5.80 4.38 15.87
N TRP A 62 -5.36 5.59 15.53
CA TRP A 62 -4.78 6.52 16.51
C TRP A 62 -5.78 6.88 17.62
N GLY A 63 -7.04 7.14 17.26
CA GLY A 63 -8.12 7.45 18.21
C GLY A 63 -8.44 6.31 19.18
N ILE A 64 -8.32 5.04 18.74
CA ILE A 64 -8.44 3.87 19.62
C ILE A 64 -7.40 3.91 20.75
N PHE A 65 -6.20 4.43 20.48
CA PHE A 65 -5.10 4.46 21.46
C PHE A 65 -4.98 5.77 22.26
N HIS A 66 -5.47 6.90 21.75
CA HIS A 66 -5.24 8.22 22.37
C HIS A 66 -6.51 8.96 22.78
N THR A 67 -7.64 8.70 22.12
CA THR A 67 -8.90 9.43 22.32
C THR A 67 -9.95 8.58 23.04
N ASP A 68 -9.55 7.39 23.54
CA ASP A 68 -10.40 6.45 24.26
C ASP A 68 -11.71 6.10 23.53
N VAL A 69 -11.61 5.90 22.20
CA VAL A 69 -12.74 5.47 21.36
C VAL A 69 -13.30 4.11 21.82
N LEU A 70 -12.51 3.29 22.51
CA LEU A 70 -12.94 2.02 23.08
C LEU A 70 -14.01 2.20 24.16
N SER A 71 -14.01 3.32 24.88
CA SER A 71 -15.02 3.64 25.89
C SER A 71 -16.43 3.83 25.33
N PHE A 72 -16.58 3.88 24.01
CA PHE A 72 -17.88 3.94 23.34
C PHE A 72 -18.66 2.63 23.46
N SER A 73 -17.96 1.52 23.64
CA SER A 73 -18.57 0.19 23.78
C SER A 73 -19.60 0.18 24.91
N GLY A 74 -20.85 -0.15 24.59
CA GLY A 74 -21.94 -0.29 25.56
C GLY A 74 -22.50 1.03 26.12
N ARG A 75 -22.08 2.20 25.60
CA ARG A 75 -22.66 3.50 26.01
C ARG A 75 -24.01 3.79 25.35
N SER A 76 -24.12 3.54 24.06
CA SER A 76 -25.38 3.61 23.31
C SER A 76 -25.24 2.94 21.95
N VAL A 77 -26.37 2.63 21.31
CA VAL A 77 -26.39 2.05 19.95
C VAL A 77 -25.61 2.92 18.95
N HIS A 78 -25.72 4.25 19.04
CA HIS A 78 -24.97 5.16 18.18
C HIS A 78 -23.46 5.13 18.42
N HIS A 79 -23.04 4.93 19.68
CA HIS A 79 -21.62 4.80 20.03
C HIS A 79 -21.05 3.45 19.57
N ASP A 80 -21.84 2.37 19.69
CA ASP A 80 -21.48 1.06 19.16
C ASP A 80 -21.39 1.07 17.63
N ASP A 81 -22.33 1.71 16.94
CA ASP A 81 -22.26 1.92 15.49
C ASP A 81 -20.97 2.69 15.12
N ALA A 82 -20.69 3.77 15.85
CA ALA A 82 -19.48 4.56 15.65
C ALA A 82 -18.22 3.77 15.98
N LEU A 83 -18.25 2.79 16.89
CA LEU A 83 -17.13 1.92 17.24
C LEU A 83 -16.91 0.82 16.19
N TYR A 84 -17.93 0.02 15.93
CA TYR A 84 -17.82 -1.20 15.13
C TYR A 84 -18.01 -0.93 13.63
N ILE A 85 -19.13 -0.30 13.25
CA ILE A 85 -19.48 -0.09 11.83
C ILE A 85 -18.51 0.88 11.17
N TYR A 86 -18.22 2.01 11.81
CA TYR A 86 -17.30 2.98 11.21
C TYR A 86 -15.86 2.45 11.13
N THR A 87 -15.38 1.68 12.12
CA THR A 87 -14.04 1.06 12.03
C THR A 87 -13.99 0.01 10.91
N ALA A 88 -15.02 -0.83 10.79
CA ALA A 88 -15.14 -1.78 9.69
C ALA A 88 -15.16 -1.06 8.34
N PHE A 89 -15.92 0.03 8.23
CA PHE A 89 -16.00 0.83 7.01
C PHE A 89 -14.64 1.40 6.59
N VAL A 90 -13.90 2.09 7.46
CA VAL A 90 -12.62 2.71 7.07
C VAL A 90 -11.55 1.67 6.72
N LEU A 91 -11.58 0.50 7.38
CA LEU A 91 -10.73 -0.62 7.00
C LEU A 91 -11.13 -1.18 5.62
N GLY A 92 -12.43 -1.35 5.40
CA GLY A 92 -12.99 -1.78 4.12
C GLY A 92 -12.65 -0.82 2.99
N GLN A 93 -12.74 0.49 3.23
CA GLN A 93 -12.40 1.54 2.28
C GLN A 93 -10.92 1.47 1.88
N PHE A 94 -10.02 1.32 2.86
CA PHE A 94 -8.60 1.10 2.58
C PHE A 94 -8.38 -0.15 1.72
N LEU A 95 -8.99 -1.28 2.10
CA LEU A 95 -8.88 -2.54 1.35
C LEU A 95 -9.46 -2.42 -0.07
N ALA A 96 -10.56 -1.70 -0.25
CA ALA A 96 -11.15 -1.41 -1.56
C ALA A 96 -10.17 -0.69 -2.47
N TRP A 97 -9.54 0.40 -2.00
CA TRP A 97 -8.56 1.13 -2.81
C TRP A 97 -7.31 0.31 -3.10
N THR A 98 -6.84 -0.51 -2.17
CA THR A 98 -5.74 -1.45 -2.46
C THR A 98 -6.14 -2.51 -3.48
N HIS A 99 -7.39 -2.99 -3.45
CA HIS A 99 -7.92 -3.96 -4.41
C HIS A 99 -8.12 -3.33 -5.80
N ILE A 100 -8.71 -2.15 -5.88
CA ILE A 100 -8.84 -1.37 -7.13
C ILE A 100 -7.46 -1.17 -7.73
N LEU A 101 -6.51 -0.67 -6.95
CA LEU A 101 -5.15 -0.47 -7.40
C LEU A 101 -4.52 -1.79 -7.88
N ARG A 102 -4.63 -2.88 -7.12
CA ARG A 102 -4.12 -4.20 -7.51
C ARG A 102 -4.73 -4.69 -8.83
N SER A 103 -6.05 -4.57 -8.99
CA SER A 103 -6.77 -5.02 -10.18
C SER A 103 -6.37 -4.25 -11.44
N GLN A 104 -6.08 -2.96 -11.29
CA GLN A 104 -5.60 -2.11 -12.38
C GLN A 104 -4.09 -2.25 -12.60
N THR A 105 -3.34 -2.67 -11.57
CA THR A 105 -1.87 -2.77 -11.62
C THR A 105 -1.34 -4.10 -12.16
N GLN A 106 -2.17 -5.14 -12.27
CA GLN A 106 -1.81 -6.39 -12.97
C GLN A 106 -1.47 -6.17 -14.46
N LEU A 107 -1.72 -4.97 -14.98
CA LEU A 107 -1.35 -4.52 -16.32
C LEU A 107 0.04 -3.83 -16.37
N LEU A 108 0.75 -3.66 -15.25
CA LEU A 108 2.08 -3.03 -15.26
C LEU A 108 3.18 -4.00 -15.70
N PRO A 109 4.08 -3.58 -16.62
CA PRO A 109 5.26 -4.34 -16.96
C PRO A 109 6.27 -4.36 -15.78
N PHE A 110 6.94 -5.50 -15.61
CA PHE A 110 7.91 -5.78 -14.54
C PHE A 110 9.18 -4.90 -14.54
N SER A 111 9.36 -3.95 -15.46
CA SER A 111 10.62 -3.20 -15.63
C SER A 111 10.84 -2.04 -14.64
N LEU A 112 10.27 -2.14 -13.43
CA LEU A 112 10.24 -1.07 -12.43
C LEU A 112 11.38 -1.13 -11.40
N GLU A 113 12.45 -1.88 -11.71
CA GLU A 113 13.63 -2.04 -10.84
C GLU A 113 14.34 -0.71 -10.51
N GLU A 114 14.12 0.34 -11.30
CA GLU A 114 14.79 1.65 -11.12
C GLU A 114 14.01 2.66 -10.25
N ASP A 115 12.71 2.47 -10.00
CA ASP A 115 11.92 3.43 -9.21
C ASP A 115 11.89 3.05 -7.72
N GLN A 116 12.84 3.62 -6.97
CA GLN A 116 12.94 3.45 -5.51
C GLN A 116 11.65 3.83 -4.76
N ARG A 117 10.86 4.79 -5.27
CA ARG A 117 9.63 5.23 -4.60
C ARG A 117 8.54 4.19 -4.78
N LEU A 118 8.39 3.66 -5.99
CA LEU A 118 7.44 2.59 -6.25
C LEU A 118 7.79 1.31 -5.48
N GLN A 119 9.08 0.97 -5.40
CA GLN A 119 9.54 -0.15 -4.58
C GLN A 119 9.18 0.04 -3.10
N LYS A 120 9.45 1.21 -2.53
CA LYS A 120 9.06 1.54 -1.15
C LYS A 120 7.55 1.42 -0.96
N PHE A 121 6.75 1.92 -1.90
CA PHE A 121 5.29 1.81 -1.87
C PHE A 121 4.81 0.35 -1.83
N LEU A 122 5.34 -0.50 -2.73
CA LEU A 122 4.97 -1.91 -2.80
C LEU A 122 5.41 -2.68 -1.55
N ILE A 123 6.60 -2.41 -1.02
CA ILE A 123 7.09 -3.01 0.23
C ILE A 123 6.19 -2.61 1.41
N THR A 124 5.81 -1.33 1.51
CA THR A 124 4.94 -0.86 2.58
C THR A 124 3.56 -1.51 2.50
N LEU A 125 2.95 -1.59 1.30
CA LEU A 125 1.69 -2.31 1.12
C LEU A 125 1.81 -3.80 1.48
N HIS A 126 2.90 -4.44 1.10
CA HIS A 126 3.15 -5.84 1.45
C HIS A 126 3.26 -6.03 2.97
N ASN A 127 3.96 -5.13 3.67
CA ASN A 127 4.07 -5.17 5.13
C ASN A 127 2.71 -4.96 5.80
N ILE A 128 1.86 -4.07 5.28
CA ILE A 128 0.50 -3.84 5.80
C ILE A 128 -0.32 -5.13 5.68
N GLN A 129 -0.33 -5.75 4.50
CA GLN A 129 -1.00 -7.03 4.27
C GLN A 129 -0.43 -8.12 5.19
N GLY A 130 0.88 -8.14 5.39
CA GLY A 130 1.57 -9.04 6.31
C GLY A 130 1.08 -8.89 7.74
N VAL A 131 0.97 -7.68 8.27
CA VAL A 131 0.49 -7.43 9.64
C VAL A 131 -0.98 -7.85 9.81
N LEU A 132 -1.82 -7.63 8.80
CA LEU A 132 -3.21 -8.10 8.81
C LEU A 132 -3.31 -9.64 8.80
N LEU A 133 -2.34 -10.33 8.19
CA LEU A 133 -2.27 -11.80 8.17
C LEU A 133 -1.74 -12.41 9.48
N LEU A 134 -0.98 -11.66 10.28
CA LEU A 134 -0.36 -12.19 11.48
C LEU A 134 -1.44 -12.65 12.47
N SER A 135 -1.49 -13.94 12.77
CA SER A 135 -2.19 -14.42 13.95
C SER A 135 -1.40 -14.01 15.19
N GLY A 136 -2.08 -13.40 16.16
CA GLY A 136 -1.55 -13.36 17.52
C GLY A 136 -1.40 -14.79 18.03
N THR A 137 -0.60 -14.96 19.10
CA THR A 137 -0.40 -16.22 19.83
C THR A 137 -1.63 -17.13 19.79
N THR A 138 -1.39 -18.39 19.42
CA THR A 138 -2.20 -19.64 19.29
C THR A 138 -3.73 -19.69 19.50
N GLU A 139 -4.39 -18.72 20.11
CA GLU A 139 -5.83 -18.78 20.44
C GLU A 139 -6.66 -17.59 19.94
N SER A 140 -6.05 -16.44 19.60
CA SER A 140 -6.82 -15.24 19.21
C SER A 140 -6.73 -14.93 17.72
N THR A 141 -7.85 -15.10 17.01
CA THR A 141 -8.03 -14.70 15.60
C THR A 141 -8.40 -13.22 15.45
N ALA A 142 -8.46 -12.46 16.56
CA ALA A 142 -8.78 -11.04 16.57
C ALA A 142 -7.85 -10.24 15.63
N PHE A 143 -8.47 -9.43 14.77
CA PHE A 143 -7.83 -8.65 13.71
C PHE A 143 -6.96 -9.47 12.75
N THR A 144 -7.11 -10.79 12.69
CA THR A 144 -6.41 -11.65 11.74
C THR A 144 -7.28 -11.79 10.49
N LEU A 145 -6.90 -11.07 9.44
CA LEU A 145 -7.57 -11.13 8.14
C LEU A 145 -6.70 -11.94 7.18
N TRP A 146 -7.15 -13.15 6.86
CA TRP A 146 -6.54 -13.97 5.82
C TRP A 146 -6.60 -13.26 4.47
N ARG A 147 -5.78 -13.70 3.50
CA ARG A 147 -5.78 -13.09 2.16
C ARG A 147 -7.15 -13.14 1.51
N GLY A 148 -7.89 -14.24 1.71
CA GLY A 148 -9.27 -14.38 1.26
C GLY A 148 -10.18 -13.29 1.85
N ASN A 149 -10.13 -13.05 3.17
CA ASN A 149 -10.89 -11.97 3.81
C ASN A 149 -10.52 -10.60 3.24
N GLN A 150 -9.22 -10.30 3.12
CA GLN A 150 -8.78 -9.00 2.59
C GLN A 150 -9.28 -8.76 1.16
N MET A 151 -9.25 -9.80 0.31
CA MET A 151 -9.77 -9.75 -1.05
C MET A 151 -11.29 -9.59 -1.08
N ALA A 152 -12.02 -10.44 -0.34
CA ALA A 152 -13.47 -10.40 -0.30
C ALA A 152 -14.00 -9.06 0.21
N ILE A 153 -13.39 -8.50 1.25
CA ILE A 153 -13.72 -7.15 1.75
C ILE A 153 -13.43 -6.11 0.66
N GLY A 154 -12.25 -6.16 0.03
CA GLY A 154 -11.88 -5.20 -1.01
C GLY A 154 -12.81 -5.26 -2.22
N GLU A 155 -13.19 -6.45 -2.67
CA GLU A 155 -14.14 -6.70 -3.76
C GLU A 155 -15.53 -6.19 -3.40
N PHE A 156 -16.04 -6.57 -2.23
CA PHE A 156 -17.35 -6.14 -1.72
C PHE A 156 -17.46 -4.61 -1.62
N MET A 157 -16.41 -3.98 -1.12
CA MET A 157 -16.36 -2.53 -0.95
C MET A 157 -16.11 -1.78 -2.27
N THR A 158 -15.90 -2.48 -3.39
CA THR A 158 -15.68 -1.88 -4.72
C THR A 158 -16.97 -1.91 -5.54
N GLU A 159 -17.39 -0.75 -6.02
CA GLU A 159 -18.50 -0.60 -6.97
C GLU A 159 -18.01 -0.02 -8.30
N VAL A 160 -18.76 -0.28 -9.38
CA VAL A 160 -18.48 0.30 -10.69
C VAL A 160 -19.50 1.41 -10.95
N ARG A 161 -19.03 2.66 -11.05
CA ARG A 161 -19.82 3.84 -11.39
C ARG A 161 -19.23 4.50 -12.62
N ASP A 162 -20.03 4.70 -13.66
CA ASP A 162 -19.61 5.34 -14.92
C ASP A 162 -18.34 4.70 -15.55
N SER A 163 -18.24 3.37 -15.49
CA SER A 163 -17.07 2.58 -15.94
C SER A 163 -15.80 2.76 -15.09
N GLU A 164 -15.88 3.47 -13.97
CA GLU A 164 -14.79 3.62 -13.00
C GLU A 164 -15.04 2.79 -11.75
N LYS A 165 -13.98 2.18 -11.21
CA LYS A 165 -14.06 1.48 -9.94
C LYS A 165 -13.90 2.49 -8.80
N MET A 166 -14.87 2.51 -7.91
CA MET A 166 -14.93 3.40 -6.76
C MET A 166 -15.16 2.60 -5.48
N CYS A 167 -14.78 3.17 -4.34
CA CYS A 167 -15.17 2.60 -3.05
C CYS A 167 -16.63 2.94 -2.74
N MET A 168 -17.37 1.96 -2.23
CA MET A 168 -18.71 2.10 -1.68
C MET A 168 -18.75 3.22 -0.62
N GLY A 169 -19.83 4.00 -0.62
CA GLY A 169 -20.08 5.04 0.37
C GLY A 169 -20.50 4.49 1.74
N PHE A 170 -20.20 5.25 2.81
CA PHE A 170 -20.51 4.87 4.20
C PHE A 170 -22.00 4.62 4.46
N HIS A 171 -22.87 5.42 3.84
CA HIS A 171 -24.32 5.27 3.97
C HIS A 171 -24.82 3.93 3.45
N ASP A 172 -24.36 3.53 2.27
CA ASP A 172 -24.76 2.28 1.63
C ASP A 172 -24.17 1.08 2.38
N PHE A 173 -22.91 1.17 2.81
CA PHE A 173 -22.29 0.19 3.70
C PHE A 173 -23.11 -0.01 4.98
N THR A 174 -23.53 1.08 5.64
CA THR A 174 -24.29 1.00 6.89
C THR A 174 -25.66 0.38 6.69
N LYS A 175 -26.33 0.64 5.56
CA LYS A 175 -27.60 -0.01 5.22
C LYS A 175 -27.44 -1.51 5.08
N ILE A 176 -26.41 -1.96 4.36
CA ILE A 176 -26.14 -3.40 4.17
C ILE A 176 -25.77 -4.03 5.51
N TRP A 177 -24.88 -3.40 6.28
CA TRP A 177 -24.47 -3.87 7.60
C TRP A 177 -25.66 -4.10 8.55
N LYS A 178 -26.63 -3.19 8.54
CA LYS A 178 -27.83 -3.26 9.39
C LYS A 178 -28.96 -4.12 8.83
N GLY A 179 -28.76 -4.79 7.68
CA GLY A 179 -29.78 -5.63 7.06
C GLY A 179 -30.97 -4.86 6.48
N ALA A 180 -30.78 -3.57 6.16
CA ALA A 180 -31.81 -2.75 5.52
C ALA A 180 -31.85 -2.92 3.99
N SER A 181 -30.90 -3.69 3.42
CA SER A 181 -30.93 -4.12 2.02
C SER A 181 -31.62 -5.49 1.91
N ASN A 182 -32.55 -5.63 0.97
CA ASN A 182 -33.16 -6.91 0.62
C ASN A 182 -32.18 -7.85 -0.11
N ASP A 183 -31.05 -7.33 -0.57
CA ASP A 183 -29.94 -8.10 -1.09
C ASP A 183 -29.17 -8.65 0.11
N ALA A 184 -29.52 -9.89 0.49
CA ALA A 184 -28.89 -10.63 1.57
C ALA A 184 -27.41 -10.88 1.24
N HIS A 185 -26.54 -10.03 1.74
CA HIS A 185 -25.11 -10.31 1.83
C HIS A 185 -24.81 -10.83 3.25
N ASP A 186 -25.32 -12.02 3.56
CA ASP A 186 -25.02 -12.74 4.82
C ASP A 186 -23.50 -12.90 5.06
N ASP A 187 -22.69 -12.75 4.01
CA ASP A 187 -21.24 -12.87 4.06
C ASP A 187 -20.51 -11.61 4.60
N LEU A 188 -21.15 -10.43 4.66
CA LEU A 188 -20.45 -9.21 5.08
C LEU A 188 -19.92 -9.31 6.52
N HIS A 189 -20.79 -9.72 7.43
CA HIS A 189 -20.44 -9.89 8.84
C HIS A 189 -19.36 -10.95 9.02
N TYR A 190 -19.41 -12.02 8.23
CA TYR A 190 -18.40 -13.08 8.26
C TYR A 190 -17.00 -12.55 7.93
N TRP A 191 -16.86 -11.71 6.89
CA TRP A 191 -15.54 -11.19 6.52
C TRP A 191 -14.97 -10.19 7.53
N PHE A 192 -15.83 -9.41 8.18
CA PHE A 192 -15.45 -8.40 9.18
C PHE A 192 -15.42 -8.92 10.62
N ASP A 193 -15.89 -10.13 10.89
CA ASP A 193 -15.95 -10.72 12.23
C ASP A 193 -14.61 -10.62 13.00
N PRO A 194 -13.43 -10.92 12.41
CA PRO A 194 -12.16 -10.78 13.12
C PRO A 194 -11.91 -9.35 13.65
N VAL A 195 -12.40 -8.33 12.93
CA VAL A 195 -12.27 -6.92 13.32
C VAL A 195 -13.22 -6.61 14.48
N VAL A 196 -14.47 -7.07 14.39
CA VAL A 196 -15.48 -6.85 15.44
C VAL A 196 -15.08 -7.56 16.73
N VAL A 197 -14.68 -8.82 16.65
CA VAL A 197 -14.17 -9.61 17.79
C VAL A 197 -12.93 -8.96 18.40
N GLY A 198 -12.03 -8.45 17.55
CA GLY A 198 -10.86 -7.72 18.02
C GLY A 198 -11.22 -6.44 18.77
N LEU A 199 -12.14 -5.64 18.26
CA LEU A 199 -12.59 -4.40 18.91
C LEU A 199 -13.26 -4.69 20.26
N LYS A 200 -14.10 -5.74 20.34
CA LYS A 200 -14.69 -6.19 21.60
C LYS A 200 -13.61 -6.59 22.61
N THR A 201 -12.63 -7.38 22.16
CA THR A 201 -11.50 -7.80 23.00
C THR A 201 -10.72 -6.60 23.55
N LEU A 202 -10.46 -5.58 22.72
CA LEU A 202 -9.81 -4.35 23.17
C LEU A 202 -10.67 -3.52 24.12
N ALA A 203 -11.98 -3.46 23.89
CA ALA A 203 -12.90 -2.76 24.79
C ALA A 203 -12.97 -3.42 26.18
N GLU A 204 -12.90 -4.76 26.23
CA GLU A 204 -12.95 -5.53 27.49
C GLU A 204 -11.61 -5.56 28.23
N LYS A 205 -10.51 -5.79 27.52
CA LYS A 205 -9.18 -6.05 28.11
C LYS A 205 -8.24 -4.85 28.05
N GLY A 206 -8.62 -3.78 27.36
CA GLY A 206 -7.82 -2.58 27.15
C GLY A 206 -6.87 -2.67 25.94
N PRO A 207 -6.23 -1.54 25.57
CA PRO A 207 -5.43 -1.41 24.35
C PRO A 207 -4.01 -1.99 24.43
N ASP A 208 -3.56 -2.46 25.59
CA ASP A 208 -2.20 -2.96 25.82
C ASP A 208 -2.04 -4.48 25.63
N VAL A 209 -3.12 -5.16 25.27
CA VAL A 209 -3.08 -6.60 24.93
C VAL A 209 -2.39 -6.86 23.57
N ALA A 210 -2.11 -8.14 23.28
CA ALA A 210 -1.40 -8.55 22.07
C ALA A 210 -2.11 -8.10 20.77
N GLU A 211 -3.44 -8.10 20.76
CA GLU A 211 -4.29 -7.59 19.68
C GLU A 211 -4.04 -6.09 19.44
N GLY A 212 -3.84 -5.33 20.52
CA GLY A 212 -3.52 -3.91 20.47
C GLY A 212 -2.18 -3.66 19.78
N ASN A 213 -1.16 -4.49 20.07
CA ASN A 213 0.14 -4.40 19.39
C ASN A 213 0.01 -4.57 17.88
N LYS A 214 -0.88 -5.44 17.39
CA LYS A 214 -1.13 -5.60 15.94
C LYS A 214 -1.67 -4.31 15.32
N LEU A 215 -2.69 -3.70 15.93
CA LEU A 215 -3.25 -2.44 15.45
C LEU A 215 -2.25 -1.29 15.50
N ARG A 216 -1.36 -1.25 16.51
CA ARG A 216 -0.26 -0.28 16.55
C ARG A 216 0.72 -0.45 15.39
N ARG A 217 1.13 -1.69 15.08
CA ARG A 217 1.99 -1.99 13.92
C ARG A 217 1.31 -1.56 12.62
N LEU A 218 0.02 -1.86 12.46
CA LEU A 218 -0.77 -1.46 11.30
C LEU A 218 -0.81 0.07 11.18
N GLN A 219 -1.08 0.77 12.27
CA GLN A 219 -1.13 2.23 12.32
C GLN A 219 0.22 2.86 11.93
N HIS A 220 1.33 2.30 12.40
CA HIS A 220 2.67 2.78 12.03
C HIS A 220 2.95 2.60 10.54
N LEU A 221 2.58 1.45 9.97
CA LEU A 221 2.76 1.19 8.55
C LEU A 221 1.86 2.07 7.66
N LEU A 222 0.67 2.45 8.13
CA LEU A 222 -0.17 3.43 7.45
C LEU A 222 0.45 4.83 7.46
N VAL A 223 1.12 5.22 8.56
CA VAL A 223 1.92 6.45 8.60
C VAL A 223 3.05 6.38 7.57
N ASP A 224 3.80 5.28 7.50
CA ASP A 224 4.84 5.08 6.48
C ASP A 224 4.24 5.18 5.05
N LEU A 225 3.05 4.60 4.83
CA LEU A 225 2.38 4.63 3.54
C LEU A 225 1.99 6.06 3.14
N ILE A 226 1.44 6.83 4.08
CA ILE A 226 1.11 8.24 3.88
C ILE A 226 2.36 9.04 3.52
N GLU A 227 3.50 8.79 4.16
CA GLU A 227 4.76 9.48 3.83
C GLU A 227 5.28 9.12 2.43
N VAL A 228 5.11 7.87 2.00
CA VAL A 228 5.44 7.45 0.63
C VAL A 228 4.50 8.09 -0.40
N LEU A 229 3.20 8.17 -0.07
CA LEU A 229 2.16 8.71 -0.93
C LEU A 229 2.13 10.24 -0.97
N ASP A 230 2.49 10.96 0.10
CA ASP A 230 2.56 12.42 0.15
C ASP A 230 3.80 12.93 0.91
N PRO A 231 5.00 12.78 0.32
CA PRO A 231 6.26 13.13 1.00
C PRO A 231 6.38 14.62 1.29
N GLN A 232 5.66 15.47 0.54
CA GLN A 232 5.68 16.92 0.73
C GLN A 232 4.57 17.42 1.66
N LYS A 233 3.70 16.52 2.17
CA LYS A 233 2.57 16.84 3.06
C LYS A 233 1.70 17.97 2.51
N ARG A 234 1.45 17.97 1.21
CA ARG A 234 0.68 19.04 0.54
C ARG A 234 -0.81 18.74 0.47
N ARG A 235 -1.19 17.45 0.58
CA ARG A 235 -2.53 16.97 0.26
C ARG A 235 -3.38 16.76 1.52
N LEU A 236 -2.76 16.35 2.62
CA LEU A 236 -3.42 16.18 3.92
C LEU A 236 -3.30 17.44 4.78
N GLN A 237 -4.34 17.76 5.55
CA GLN A 237 -4.32 18.85 6.53
C GLN A 237 -3.50 18.45 7.78
N LYS A 238 -3.18 19.42 8.66
CA LYS A 238 -2.36 19.24 9.88
C LYS A 238 -3.08 18.45 11.00
N GLY A 239 -3.60 17.25 10.71
CA GLY A 239 -4.00 16.28 11.72
C GLY A 239 -2.81 15.56 12.36
N PRO A 240 -3.00 14.79 13.44
CA PRO A 240 -1.94 14.00 14.06
C PRO A 240 -1.58 12.78 13.18
N ILE A 241 -0.81 13.03 12.12
CA ILE A 241 -0.14 11.99 11.33
C ILE A 241 1.13 11.59 12.10
N GLY A 242 0.92 10.92 13.23
CA GLY A 242 1.96 10.46 14.13
C GLY A 242 1.77 8.99 14.48
N PRO A 243 2.86 8.23 14.68
CA PRO A 243 2.77 6.88 15.19
C PRO A 243 2.22 6.92 16.61
N CYS A 244 1.38 5.95 16.94
CA CYS A 244 1.01 5.65 18.33
C CYS A 244 2.20 5.04 19.09
N GLY A 245 2.01 4.71 20.38
CA GLY A 245 3.04 4.03 21.18
C GLY A 245 3.67 2.83 20.46
N ALA A 246 4.95 2.59 20.68
CA ALA A 246 5.67 1.51 20.00
C ALA A 246 5.06 0.14 20.33
N ALA A 247 5.03 -0.74 19.32
CA ALA A 247 4.72 -2.15 19.49
C ALA A 247 5.99 -2.98 19.33
N SER A 248 6.06 -4.12 20.02
CA SER A 248 7.13 -5.11 19.79
C SER A 248 7.19 -5.51 18.32
N ASP A 249 8.37 -5.82 17.79
CA ASP A 249 8.58 -6.31 16.42
C ASP A 249 7.91 -5.49 15.30
N CYS A 250 7.78 -4.17 15.49
CA CYS A 250 7.12 -3.32 14.50
C CYS A 250 8.01 -3.16 13.23
N PRO A 251 7.51 -3.51 12.04
CA PRO A 251 8.29 -3.45 10.79
C PRO A 251 8.35 -2.04 10.16
N CYS A 252 7.81 -1.02 10.82
CA CYS A 252 7.78 0.33 10.29
C CYS A 252 9.18 0.97 10.22
N THR A 253 9.33 1.97 9.35
CA THR A 253 10.62 2.63 9.10
C THR A 253 11.19 3.32 10.33
N ARG A 254 10.33 3.74 11.27
CA ARG A 254 10.72 4.44 12.51
C ARG A 254 11.15 3.49 13.62
N CYS A 255 10.52 2.32 13.74
CA CYS A 255 10.88 1.30 14.74
C CYS A 255 12.03 0.39 14.26
N ARG A 256 12.14 0.17 12.95
CA ARG A 256 13.24 -0.55 12.32
C ARG A 256 13.74 0.26 11.12
N PRO A 257 14.77 1.11 11.30
CA PRO A 257 15.39 1.80 10.19
C PRO A 257 15.84 0.77 9.16
N LEU A 258 15.46 0.95 7.89
CA LEU A 258 15.92 0.10 6.79
C LEU A 258 17.45 0.02 6.83
N VAL A 259 17.96 -1.19 7.00
CA VAL A 259 19.40 -1.46 7.04
C VAL A 259 19.98 -1.19 5.64
N HIS A 260 20.98 -0.32 5.59
CA HIS A 260 21.86 0.09 4.47
C HIS A 260 21.38 1.18 3.48
N GLU A 261 21.64 2.44 3.84
CA GLU A 261 22.37 3.30 2.90
C GLU A 261 23.88 2.96 3.03
N PRO A 262 24.57 2.51 1.98
CA PRO A 262 26.02 2.53 2.00
C PRO A 262 26.46 3.99 2.04
N LYS A 263 26.99 4.44 3.18
CA LYS A 263 27.67 5.73 3.27
C LYS A 263 28.70 5.79 2.15
N ALA A 264 28.50 6.70 1.19
CA ALA A 264 29.48 6.99 0.17
C ALA A 264 30.82 7.28 0.86
N LYS A 265 31.80 6.39 0.70
CA LYS A 265 33.18 6.67 1.07
C LYS A 265 33.59 7.94 0.33
N LYS A 266 33.81 9.03 1.07
CA LYS A 266 34.53 10.21 0.55
C LYS A 266 35.93 9.74 0.15
N LEU A 267 36.09 9.39 -1.11
CA LEU A 267 37.39 9.33 -1.78
C LEU A 267 37.72 10.74 -2.27
N GLY A 268 38.38 11.49 -1.40
CA GLY A 268 39.23 12.64 -1.75
C GLY A 268 40.36 12.59 -0.73
N GLY A 269 41.63 12.50 -1.07
CA GLY A 269 42.37 13.12 -2.15
C GLY A 269 43.67 13.60 -1.49
N ARG A 270 44.81 13.16 -1.99
CA ARG A 270 46.16 13.21 -1.36
C ARG A 270 46.67 14.62 -1.01
N SER A 271 47.48 14.70 0.05
CA SER A 271 48.86 15.26 0.05
C SER A 271 49.54 14.88 1.37
N SER A 272 50.50 13.97 1.38
CA SER A 272 51.95 14.18 1.25
C SER A 272 52.57 15.14 2.27
N TRP A 273 53.17 14.59 3.32
CA TRP A 273 54.35 15.18 3.97
C TRP A 273 55.33 14.05 4.31
N TRP A 274 56.52 14.14 3.72
CA TRP A 274 57.67 13.29 3.95
C TRP A 274 58.56 13.86 5.08
N THR A 275 59.31 12.97 5.72
CA THR A 275 60.59 13.13 6.46
C THR A 275 60.64 13.75 7.87
N LYS A 276 61.01 12.92 8.88
CA LYS A 276 62.36 12.78 9.50
C LYS A 276 62.27 11.76 10.66
N ASN A 277 62.89 10.57 10.59
CA ASN A 277 64.26 10.17 10.96
C ASN A 277 64.66 10.27 12.45
N SER A 278 65.37 9.23 12.94
CA SER A 278 66.22 9.09 14.16
C SER A 278 65.51 9.24 15.53
N GLU A 279 65.77 8.52 16.62
CA GLU A 279 66.83 7.61 17.08
C GLU A 279 66.34 6.97 18.42
N ILE A 280 66.68 5.70 18.65
CA ILE A 280 67.32 5.15 19.85
C ILE A 280 67.15 5.96 21.16
N VAL A 281 66.47 5.38 22.18
CA VAL A 281 67.00 4.84 23.46
C VAL A 281 65.91 3.93 24.06
#